data_AF-A0A4E0RLV5-F1
#
_entry.id   AF-A0A4E0RLV5-F1
#
_cell.length_a   1.000
_cell.length_b   1.000
_cell.length_c   1.000
_cell.angle_alpha   90.00
_cell.angle_beta   90.00
_cell.angle_gamma   90.00
#
_symmetry.space_group_name_H-M   'P 1'
#
loop_
_entity.id
_entity.type
_entity.pdbx_description
1 polymer ?
#
loop_
_entity_poly.entity_id
_entity_poly.type
_entity_poly.pdbx_seq_one_letter_code
_entity_poly.pdbx_strand_id
1 'polypeptide(L)'
;MVRRNFDTVSYARFIFEPHTISHIVITACSSIVERTQETEMSLIQSFISRFVPIVKAGDEELVDPLKVLREQCSQKPNCVKFQERLSTCNDRVNSRKETEETCLEEIIDYVSCVDHCASKTLFSKLK
;
A
#
# COMPACT_ATOMS: atom_id res chain seq x y z
N MET A 1 -26.36 -30.14 -5.03
CA MET A 1 -25.78 -29.16 -5.97
C MET A 1 -24.37 -28.86 -5.48
N VAL A 2 -23.39 -29.09 -6.35
CA VAL A 2 -21.98 -29.38 -6.05
C VAL A 2 -21.10 -28.13 -6.25
N ARG A 3 -20.19 -27.84 -5.32
CA ARG A 3 -18.80 -27.35 -5.58
C ARG A 3 -17.92 -27.84 -4.41
N ARG A 4 -17.38 -29.05 -4.52
CA ARG A 4 -15.98 -29.42 -4.86
C ARG A 4 -14.91 -28.87 -3.92
N ASN A 5 -14.50 -29.75 -3.00
CA ASN A 5 -13.13 -29.87 -2.46
C ASN A 5 -12.13 -30.14 -3.59
N PHE A 6 -10.90 -29.61 -3.50
CA PHE A 6 -9.66 -30.41 -3.60
C PHE A 6 -8.42 -29.58 -3.19
N ASP A 7 -7.83 -29.97 -2.06
CA ASP A 7 -6.50 -29.58 -1.58
C ASP A 7 -5.44 -30.50 -2.18
N THR A 8 -4.38 -29.95 -2.77
CA THR A 8 -3.07 -30.62 -2.92
C THR A 8 -1.99 -29.58 -3.23
N VAL A 9 -1.29 -29.02 -2.24
CA VAL A 9 0.19 -28.80 -2.22
C VAL A 9 0.59 -28.46 -0.78
N SER A 10 0.35 -29.40 0.13
CA SER A 10 0.89 -29.42 1.51
C SER A 10 2.01 -30.47 1.60
N TYR A 11 2.91 -30.48 0.61
CA TYR A 11 3.95 -31.50 0.48
C TYR A 11 5.22 -30.96 -0.17
N ALA A 12 5.85 -29.96 0.45
CA ALA A 12 7.26 -29.66 0.17
C ALA A 12 7.89 -29.03 1.43
N ARG A 13 7.99 -29.85 2.49
CA ARG A 13 8.71 -29.53 3.72
C ARG A 13 10.00 -30.35 3.73
N PHE A 14 11.09 -29.73 4.20
CA PHE A 14 12.38 -30.32 4.59
C PHE A 14 13.36 -30.75 3.48
N ILE A 15 14.54 -30.12 3.48
CA ILE A 15 15.89 -30.70 3.64
C ILE A 15 16.95 -29.72 3.02
N PHE A 16 17.90 -29.24 3.85
CA PHE A 16 19.15 -28.49 3.56
C PHE A 16 19.16 -26.96 3.28
N GLU A 17 19.69 -26.18 4.23
CA GLU A 17 20.83 -25.28 3.97
C GLU A 17 22.08 -26.18 3.77
N PRO A 18 23.00 -25.95 2.80
CA PRO A 18 23.80 -24.71 2.72
C PRO A 18 24.23 -24.25 1.29
N HIS A 19 24.69 -23.00 1.22
CA HIS A 19 25.71 -22.48 0.29
C HIS A 19 25.47 -22.42 -1.25
N THR A 20 25.57 -21.19 -1.77
CA THR A 20 26.07 -20.81 -3.12
C THR A 20 25.18 -20.88 -4.36
N ILE A 21 23.84 -20.87 -4.23
CA ILE A 21 22.93 -20.77 -5.41
C ILE A 21 22.11 -19.46 -5.41
N SER A 22 22.59 -18.41 -4.73
CA SER A 22 21.87 -17.12 -4.68
C SER A 22 22.21 -16.18 -5.86
N HIS A 23 23.43 -16.23 -6.40
CA HIS A 23 23.83 -15.29 -7.47
C HIS A 23 23.23 -15.60 -8.84
N ILE A 24 22.99 -16.87 -9.16
CA ILE A 24 22.48 -17.24 -10.48
C ILE A 24 20.97 -16.97 -10.58
N VAL A 25 20.20 -17.21 -9.51
CA VAL A 25 18.74 -17.03 -9.50
C VAL A 25 18.34 -15.55 -9.43
N ILE A 26 19.10 -14.71 -8.72
CA ILE A 26 18.88 -13.25 -8.69
C ILE A 26 19.09 -12.63 -10.08
N THR A 27 20.09 -13.11 -10.84
CA THR A 27 20.37 -12.60 -12.20
C THR A 27 19.31 -13.07 -13.22
N ALA A 28 18.77 -14.28 -13.06
CA ALA A 28 17.68 -14.76 -13.93
C ALA A 28 16.33 -14.08 -13.62
N CYS A 29 16.06 -13.72 -12.36
CA CYS A 29 14.82 -13.06 -11.97
C CYS A 29 14.72 -11.62 -12.51
N SER A 30 15.84 -10.89 -12.61
CA SER A 30 15.87 -9.57 -13.29
C SER A 30 15.53 -9.66 -14.78
N SER A 31 15.81 -10.78 -15.45
CA SER A 31 15.56 -10.92 -16.89
C SER A 31 14.18 -11.49 -17.24
N ILE A 32 13.45 -12.02 -16.25
CA ILE A 32 12.14 -12.68 -16.44
C ILE A 32 10.98 -11.79 -15.92
N VAL A 33 11.24 -10.83 -15.02
CA VAL A 33 10.23 -9.82 -14.62
C VAL A 33 9.96 -8.78 -15.73
N GLU A 34 10.85 -8.64 -16.71
CA GLU A 34 10.71 -7.64 -17.78
C GLU A 34 9.95 -8.13 -19.03
N ARG A 35 9.30 -9.32 -19.01
CA ARG A 35 8.77 -9.93 -20.24
C ARG A 35 7.32 -10.46 -20.20
N THR A 36 6.50 -10.16 -19.18
CA THR A 36 5.08 -10.61 -19.17
C THR A 36 4.05 -9.53 -18.76
N GLN A 37 4.19 -8.29 -19.22
CA GLN A 37 3.06 -7.33 -19.12
C GLN A 37 2.84 -6.39 -20.32
N GLU A 38 3.44 -6.62 -21.49
CA GLU A 38 3.26 -5.69 -22.62
C GLU A 38 2.00 -5.92 -23.48
N THR A 39 1.41 -7.12 -23.49
CA THR A 39 0.28 -7.43 -24.40
C THR A 39 -1.10 -7.16 -23.80
N GLU A 40 -1.27 -7.24 -22.48
CA GLU A 40 -2.55 -6.97 -21.80
C GLU A 40 -2.69 -5.50 -21.35
N MET A 41 -1.61 -4.72 -21.36
CA MET A 41 -1.67 -3.30 -21.00
C MET A 41 -2.20 -2.43 -22.13
N SER A 42 -2.05 -2.79 -23.41
CA SER A 42 -2.46 -1.92 -24.53
C SER A 42 -3.99 -1.80 -24.67
N LEU A 43 -4.71 -2.89 -24.44
CA LEU A 43 -6.18 -2.93 -24.48
C LEU A 43 -6.78 -2.17 -23.30
N ILE A 44 -6.20 -2.35 -22.10
CA ILE A 44 -6.63 -1.63 -20.92
C ILE A 44 -6.29 -0.14 -21.03
N GLN A 45 -5.11 0.22 -21.57
CA GLN A 45 -4.66 1.61 -21.74
C GLN A 45 -5.48 2.36 -22.81
N SER A 46 -5.84 1.69 -23.90
CA SER A 46 -6.73 2.26 -24.93
C SER A 46 -8.17 2.41 -24.45
N PHE A 47 -8.64 1.51 -23.59
CA PHE A 47 -9.96 1.62 -22.98
C PHE A 47 -10.02 2.75 -21.94
N ILE A 48 -9.04 2.84 -21.04
CA ILE A 48 -8.98 3.88 -20.00
C ILE A 48 -8.89 5.28 -20.61
N SER A 49 -8.03 5.48 -21.62
CA SER A 49 -7.87 6.79 -22.28
C SER A 49 -9.11 7.28 -23.03
N ARG A 50 -10.01 6.37 -23.43
CA ARG A 50 -11.25 6.70 -24.15
C ARG A 50 -12.41 7.06 -23.22
N PHE A 51 -12.47 6.46 -22.04
CA PHE A 51 -13.62 6.56 -21.15
C PHE A 51 -13.40 7.42 -19.90
N VAL A 52 -12.15 7.67 -19.49
CA VAL A 52 -11.85 8.47 -18.30
C VAL A 52 -11.29 9.83 -18.72
N PRO A 53 -12.00 10.95 -18.48
CA PRO A 53 -11.44 12.27 -18.69
C PRO A 53 -10.26 12.48 -17.73
N ILE A 54 -9.06 12.64 -18.28
CA ILE A 54 -7.85 12.96 -17.52
C ILE A 54 -7.86 14.46 -17.26
N VAL A 55 -8.13 14.87 -16.02
CA VAL A 55 -8.00 16.26 -15.59
C VAL A 55 -6.50 16.58 -15.53
N LYS A 56 -6.03 17.42 -16.46
CA LYS A 56 -4.70 18.02 -16.35
C LYS A 56 -4.79 19.19 -15.38
N ALA A 57 -4.11 19.09 -14.24
CA ALA A 57 -3.83 20.26 -13.43
C ALA A 57 -2.98 21.22 -14.30
N GLY A 58 -3.44 22.46 -14.50
CA GLY A 58 -2.63 23.48 -15.16
C GLY A 58 -1.39 23.79 -14.32
N ASP A 59 -0.33 24.28 -14.95
CA ASP A 59 1.00 24.54 -14.34
C ASP A 59 1.00 25.63 -13.24
N GLU A 60 -0.17 26.01 -12.71
CA GLU A 60 -0.27 26.76 -11.46
C GLU A 60 0.07 25.81 -10.30
N GLU A 61 0.87 26.27 -9.34
CA GLU A 61 1.22 25.53 -8.11
C GLU A 61 -0.04 25.29 -7.26
N LEU A 62 -0.86 24.32 -7.68
CA LEU A 62 -2.09 23.91 -7.05
C LEU A 62 -1.73 23.10 -5.80
N VAL A 63 -1.70 23.77 -4.66
CA VAL A 63 -1.57 23.10 -3.36
C VAL A 63 -2.87 22.37 -3.04
N ASP A 64 -2.81 21.04 -2.94
CA ASP A 64 -3.94 20.23 -2.48
C ASP A 64 -4.37 20.66 -1.06
N PRO A 65 -5.57 21.25 -0.90
CA PRO A 65 -6.05 21.70 0.40
C PRO A 65 -6.16 20.55 1.41
N LEU A 66 -6.39 19.32 0.96
CA LEU A 66 -6.46 18.14 1.81
C LEU A 66 -5.11 17.82 2.45
N LYS A 67 -4.02 17.92 1.69
CA LYS A 67 -2.66 17.69 2.21
C LYS A 67 -2.34 18.64 3.36
N VAL A 68 -2.60 19.93 3.18
CA VAL A 68 -2.38 20.96 4.21
C VAL A 68 -3.22 20.68 5.46
N LEU A 69 -4.50 20.33 5.27
CA LEU A 69 -5.39 20.04 6.39
C LEU A 69 -4.98 18.76 7.14
N ARG A 70 -4.55 17.71 6.44
CA ARG A 70 -4.06 16.48 7.07
C ARG A 70 -2.82 16.74 7.93
N GLU A 71 -1.90 17.58 7.47
CA GLU A 71 -0.71 17.97 8.24
C GLU A 71 -1.05 18.81 9.49
N GLN A 72 -2.04 19.71 9.39
CA GLN A 72 -2.54 20.45 10.56
C GLN A 72 -3.28 19.54 11.54
N CYS A 73 -4.04 18.57 11.03
CA CYS A 73 -4.83 17.64 11.84
C CYS A 73 -3.97 16.54 12.47
N SER A 74 -2.87 16.11 11.86
CA SER A 74 -1.95 15.13 12.44
C SER A 74 -1.26 15.65 13.71
N GLN A 75 -1.00 16.97 13.78
CA GLN A 75 -0.40 17.63 14.94
C GLN A 75 -1.36 17.79 16.13
N LYS A 76 -2.64 17.43 15.99
CA LYS A 76 -3.61 17.52 17.09
C LYS A 76 -3.28 16.49 18.19
N PRO A 77 -3.41 16.85 19.47
CA PRO A 77 -2.97 16.00 20.58
C PRO A 77 -3.69 14.65 20.66
N ASN A 78 -4.92 14.57 20.15
CA ASN A 78 -5.65 13.30 20.05
C ASN A 78 -5.08 12.40 18.93
N CYS A 79 -4.70 12.95 17.78
CA CYS A 79 -4.15 12.17 16.67
C CYS A 79 -2.68 11.81 16.89
N VAL A 80 -1.90 12.66 17.59
CA VAL A 80 -0.51 12.35 17.99
C VAL A 80 -0.45 11.08 18.85
N LYS A 81 -1.38 10.86 19.77
CA LYS A 81 -1.44 9.61 20.57
C LYS A 81 -1.61 8.36 19.70
N PHE A 82 -2.45 8.44 18.66
CA PHE A 82 -2.62 7.32 17.71
C PHE A 82 -1.38 7.14 16.83
N GLN A 83 -0.71 8.24 16.46
CA GLN A 83 0.57 8.20 15.76
C GLN A 83 1.67 7.50 16.59
N GLU A 84 1.74 7.80 17.90
CA GLU A 84 2.68 7.14 18.82
C GLU A 84 2.40 5.63 18.93
N ARG A 85 1.13 5.22 19.02
CA ARG A 85 0.74 3.80 19.02
C ARG A 85 1.15 3.11 17.72
N LEU A 86 0.90 3.76 16.58
CA LEU A 86 1.32 3.27 15.26
C LEU A 86 2.84 3.13 15.16
N SER A 87 3.61 4.11 15.63
CA SER A 87 5.08 4.04 15.68
C SER A 87 5.54 2.86 16.52
N THR A 88 4.96 2.70 17.72
CA THR A 88 5.30 1.60 18.64
C THR A 88 5.00 0.23 18.01
N CYS A 89 3.89 0.10 17.27
CA CYS A 89 3.59 -1.12 16.54
C CYS A 89 4.62 -1.37 15.42
N ASN A 90 4.94 -0.35 14.62
CA ASN A 90 5.92 -0.46 13.55
C ASN A 90 7.29 -0.88 14.09
N ASP A 91 7.74 -0.32 15.21
CA ASP A 91 8.99 -0.71 15.85
C ASP A 91 8.97 -2.18 16.28
N ARG A 92 7.85 -2.66 16.82
CA ARG A 92 7.67 -4.06 17.22
C ARG A 92 7.68 -5.01 16.01
N VAL A 93 6.94 -4.68 14.95
CA VAL A 93 6.89 -5.48 13.72
C VAL A 93 8.26 -5.53 13.04
N ASN A 94 8.94 -4.38 12.91
CA ASN A 94 10.25 -4.30 12.28
C ASN A 94 11.38 -4.94 13.11
N SER A 95 11.21 -5.04 14.43
CA SER A 95 12.20 -5.71 15.31
C SER A 95 12.20 -7.24 15.17
N ARG A 96 11.13 -7.83 14.63
CA ARG A 96 10.96 -9.28 14.54
C ARG A 96 11.33 -9.76 13.13
N LYS A 97 12.11 -10.85 13.06
CA LYS A 97 12.48 -11.48 11.78
C LYS A 97 11.31 -12.22 11.14
N GLU A 98 10.43 -12.80 11.96
CA GLU A 98 9.23 -13.53 11.53
C GLU A 98 8.10 -13.19 12.51
N THR A 99 7.06 -12.52 12.02
CA THR A 99 5.86 -12.17 12.80
C THR A 99 4.63 -12.15 11.90
N GLU A 100 3.48 -12.58 12.42
CA GLU A 100 2.17 -12.45 11.76
C GLU A 100 1.44 -11.16 12.17
N GLU A 101 2.04 -10.40 13.08
CA GLU A 101 1.50 -9.12 13.54
C GLU A 101 1.45 -8.08 12.43
N THR A 102 0.35 -7.33 12.36
CA THR A 102 0.18 -6.19 11.43
C THR A 102 -0.27 -4.96 12.19
N CYS A 103 0.19 -3.78 11.77
CA CYS A 103 -0.21 -2.50 12.38
C CYS A 103 -1.48 -1.89 11.75
N LEU A 104 -2.36 -2.74 11.22
CA LEU A 104 -3.55 -2.30 10.48
C LEU A 104 -4.55 -1.58 11.39
N GLU A 105 -4.72 -2.07 12.62
CA GLU A 105 -5.60 -1.43 13.61
C GLU A 105 -5.12 -0.01 13.93
N GLU A 106 -3.83 0.16 14.25
CA GLU A 106 -3.27 1.45 14.64
C GLU A 106 -3.29 2.47 13.51
N ILE A 107 -3.08 2.04 12.26
CA ILE A 107 -3.16 2.96 11.12
C ILE A 107 -4.60 3.38 10.84
N ILE A 108 -5.59 2.49 11.00
CA ILE A 108 -7.01 2.84 10.85
C ILE A 108 -7.42 3.84 11.93
N ASP A 109 -7.01 3.63 13.19
CA ASP A 109 -7.23 4.57 14.30
C ASP A 109 -6.65 5.96 13.99
N TYR A 110 -5.39 6.01 13.57
CA TYR A 110 -4.71 7.26 13.24
C TYR A 110 -5.37 8.00 12.07
N VAL A 111 -5.62 7.30 10.95
CA VAL A 111 -6.23 7.88 9.75
C VAL A 111 -7.65 8.37 10.04
N SER A 112 -8.43 7.57 10.78
CA SER A 112 -9.79 7.95 11.20
C SER A 112 -9.79 9.25 12.01
N CYS A 113 -8.84 9.41 12.94
CA CYS A 113 -8.67 10.64 13.70
C CYS A 113 -8.39 11.86 12.80
N VAL A 114 -7.42 11.71 11.88
CA VAL A 114 -6.99 12.79 10.98
C VAL A 114 -8.12 13.18 10.01
N ASP A 115 -8.79 12.20 9.40
CA ASP A 115 -9.88 12.46 8.45
C ASP A 115 -11.14 13.02 9.13
N HIS A 116 -11.44 12.60 10.37
CA HIS A 116 -12.51 13.23 11.16
C HIS A 116 -12.21 14.70 11.48
N CYS A 117 -10.95 15.07 11.64
CA CYS A 117 -10.53 16.47 11.79
C CYS A 117 -10.61 17.23 10.46
N ALA A 118 -10.04 16.68 9.38
CA ALA A 118 -9.92 17.36 8.09
C ALA A 118 -11.28 17.58 7.42
N SER A 119 -12.20 16.60 7.51
CA SER A 119 -13.54 16.65 6.91
C SER A 119 -14.37 17.86 7.36
N LYS A 120 -14.12 18.40 8.55
CA LYS A 120 -14.82 19.59 9.08
C LYS A 120 -14.57 20.85 8.26
N THR A 121 -13.44 20.93 7.56
CA THR A 121 -13.01 22.14 6.84
C THR A 121 -12.72 21.89 5.36
N LEU A 122 -12.46 20.64 4.97
CA LEU A 122 -12.09 20.28 3.60
C LEU A 122 -13.09 20.79 2.56
N PHE A 123 -14.38 20.49 2.74
CA PHE A 123 -15.40 20.83 1.74
C PHE A 123 -15.62 22.34 1.58
N SER A 124 -15.21 23.17 2.55
CA SER A 124 -15.23 24.63 2.39
C SER A 124 -14.12 25.17 1.50
N LYS A 125 -13.07 24.36 1.23
CA LYS A 125 -11.91 24.73 0.40
C LYS A 125 -11.99 24.16 -1.02
N LEU A 126 -12.92 23.24 -1.27
CA LEU A 126 -13.15 22.66 -2.59
C LEU A 126 -14.16 23.54 -3.34
N LYS A 127 -13.90 23.79 -4.63
CA LYS A 127 -14.79 24.51 -5.55
C LYS A 127 -15.69 23.53 -6.30
#